data_AF-A0A7S0VE46-F1
#
_entry.id   AF-A0A7S0VE46-F1
#
_cell.length_a   1.000
_cell.length_b   1.000
_cell.length_c   1.000
_cell.angle_alpha   90.00
_cell.angle_beta   90.00
_cell.angle_gamma   90.00
#
_symmetry.space_group_name_H-M   'P 1'
#
loop_
_entity.id
_entity.type
_entity.pdbx_description
1 polymer ?
#
loop_
_entity_poly.entity_id
_entity_poly.type
_entity_poly.pdbx_seq_one_letter_code
_entity_poly.pdbx_strand_id
1 'polypeptide(L)'
;MNSLEASRVLAVLDETYESIKLISYITGDVLETAEQLRDILGQDLTTCFIKHRELSSQLKGHFGNAVLNASTLELCRLLKKSTTAHRLQSLPYERTYGMLQCLDYFQKLRQFAAQRLTTTVEEDSSRRDYFEEVKEREERAVAERLQLEQKLRLQRAELHKATSTMQSNEDRVRGELHEVSSSAQRLSNETQSGAARQLTEDTATYETELESLTKSLNAAKAELDRIQADHMETEQQLRKARKRSQLDIETQVNEYDTDVGAKEDELQQVKSEYDELVRELADLNKSMAEMRTERLEYEERRKRMEMERHKAALELFTRKRAARVIQRAFRAHKAKNAAAKKKGKKGASGKKGKK
;
A
#
# COMPACT_ATOMS: atom_id res chain seq x y z
N MET A 1 -94.80 25.75 56.07
CA MET A 1 -96.22 25.79 56.51
C MET A 1 -97.11 25.73 55.27
N ASN A 2 -97.76 24.58 55.00
CA ASN A 2 -98.80 24.52 53.97
C ASN A 2 -100.01 25.30 54.52
N SER A 3 -100.26 26.49 53.97
CA SER A 3 -101.44 27.25 54.34
C SER A 3 -102.69 26.38 54.13
N LEU A 4 -103.57 26.30 55.13
CA LEU A 4 -104.87 25.61 54.98
C LEU A 4 -105.62 26.10 53.72
N GLU A 5 -105.43 27.38 53.38
CA GLU A 5 -105.96 27.99 52.15
C GLU A 5 -105.31 27.43 50.88
N ALA A 6 -103.99 27.17 50.88
CA ALA A 6 -103.30 26.52 49.77
C ALA A 6 -103.86 25.12 49.51
N SER A 7 -104.07 24.31 50.56
CA SER A 7 -104.67 22.98 50.44
C SER A 7 -106.12 23.03 49.96
N ARG A 8 -106.91 24.03 50.41
CA ARG A 8 -108.28 24.24 49.92
C ARG A 8 -108.30 24.60 48.44
N VAL A 9 -107.43 25.52 48.01
CA VAL A 9 -107.33 25.94 46.59
C VAL A 9 -106.93 24.77 45.71
N LEU A 10 -105.95 23.95 46.12
CA LEU A 10 -105.55 22.76 45.37
C LEU A 10 -106.65 21.71 45.30
N ALA A 11 -107.38 21.47 46.40
CA ALA A 11 -108.52 20.55 46.41
C ALA A 11 -109.63 20.99 45.44
N VAL A 12 -109.92 22.29 45.36
CA VAL A 12 -110.87 22.84 44.37
C VAL A 12 -110.35 22.66 42.94
N LEU A 13 -109.06 22.87 42.69
CA LEU A 13 -108.45 22.66 41.37
C LEU A 13 -108.46 21.18 40.96
N ASP A 14 -108.23 20.26 41.88
CA ASP A 14 -108.34 18.82 41.64
C ASP A 14 -109.78 18.40 41.35
N GLU A 15 -110.74 18.90 42.14
CA GLU A 15 -112.15 18.58 41.94
C GLU A 15 -112.67 19.12 40.61
N THR A 16 -112.28 20.34 40.22
CA THR A 16 -112.64 20.93 38.94
C THR A 16 -112.00 20.20 37.77
N TYR A 17 -110.72 19.82 37.88
CA TYR A 17 -110.04 19.02 36.85
C TYR A 17 -110.74 17.67 36.64
N GLU A 18 -111.05 16.93 37.70
CA GLU A 18 -111.76 15.65 37.57
C GLU A 18 -113.18 15.83 37.01
N SER A 19 -113.85 16.93 37.34
CA SER A 19 -115.17 17.26 36.75
C SER A 19 -115.07 17.51 35.24
N ILE A 20 -114.10 18.32 34.80
CA ILE A 20 -113.85 18.61 33.38
C ILE A 20 -113.45 17.33 32.63
N LYS A 21 -112.65 16.46 33.28
CA LYS A 21 -112.22 15.18 32.71
C LYS A 21 -113.40 14.22 32.53
N LEU A 22 -114.32 14.13 33.48
CA LEU A 22 -115.53 13.31 33.34
C LEU A 22 -116.46 13.86 32.25
N ILE A 23 -116.67 15.17 32.19
CA ILE A 23 -117.45 15.82 31.12
C ILE A 23 -116.79 15.61 29.75
N SER A 24 -115.46 15.49 29.69
CA SER A 24 -114.76 15.34 28.41
C SER A 24 -115.14 14.10 27.62
N TYR A 25 -115.68 13.07 28.28
CA TYR A 25 -116.17 11.85 27.65
C TYR A 25 -117.60 11.99 27.12
N ILE A 26 -118.29 13.09 27.42
CA ILE A 26 -119.65 13.38 26.94
C ILE A 26 -119.51 14.14 25.63
N THR A 27 -119.33 13.41 24.54
CA THR A 27 -119.28 13.98 23.19
C THR A 27 -120.70 14.17 22.65
N GLY A 28 -120.84 14.91 21.55
CA GLY A 28 -122.12 15.02 20.84
C GLY A 28 -122.69 13.63 20.49
N ASP A 29 -121.83 12.73 20.04
CA ASP A 29 -122.21 11.36 19.65
C ASP A 29 -122.69 10.50 20.83
N VAL A 30 -122.11 10.69 22.03
CA VAL A 30 -122.54 10.01 23.27
C VAL A 30 -123.92 10.50 23.70
N LEU A 31 -124.20 11.80 23.58
CA LEU A 31 -125.53 12.35 23.84
C LEU A 31 -126.54 11.87 22.80
N GLU A 32 -126.12 11.72 21.53
CA GLU A 32 -126.99 11.26 20.45
C GLU A 32 -127.40 9.79 20.58
N THR A 33 -126.52 8.97 21.15
CA THR A 33 -126.73 7.52 21.39
C THR A 33 -127.13 7.18 22.83
N ALA A 34 -127.48 8.18 23.64
CA ALA A 34 -127.76 8.02 25.07
C ALA A 34 -128.81 6.93 25.40
N GLU A 35 -129.84 6.78 24.55
CA GLU A 35 -130.90 5.76 24.70
C GLU A 35 -130.37 4.33 24.54
N GLN A 36 -129.42 4.12 23.63
CA GLN A 36 -128.78 2.82 23.36
C GLN A 36 -127.80 2.45 24.47
N LEU A 37 -127.29 3.44 25.21
CA LEU A 37 -126.37 3.27 26.32
C LEU A 37 -127.07 3.00 27.66
N ARG A 38 -128.42 2.85 27.67
CA ARG A 38 -129.22 2.64 28.90
C ARG A 38 -128.80 1.41 29.69
N ASP A 39 -128.51 0.30 29.01
CA ASP A 39 -128.10 -0.94 29.67
C ASP A 39 -126.66 -0.89 30.20
N ILE A 40 -125.85 0.03 29.64
CA ILE A 40 -124.43 0.17 29.96
C ILE A 40 -124.23 1.18 31.09
N LEU A 41 -124.94 2.31 31.06
CA LEU A 41 -124.76 3.45 31.96
C LEU A 41 -125.84 3.52 33.05
N GLY A 42 -126.96 2.81 32.88
CA GLY A 42 -128.09 2.83 33.82
C GLY A 42 -129.10 3.92 33.49
N GLN A 43 -130.34 3.70 33.96
CA GLN A 43 -131.50 4.53 33.61
C GLN A 43 -131.34 6.00 34.03
N ASP A 44 -130.77 6.26 35.22
CA ASP A 44 -130.62 7.61 35.75
C ASP A 44 -129.67 8.49 34.92
N LEU A 45 -128.54 7.93 34.48
CA LEU A 45 -127.58 8.63 33.62
C LEU A 45 -128.16 8.86 32.22
N THR A 46 -128.83 7.86 31.65
CA THR A 46 -129.47 8.00 30.34
C THR A 46 -130.58 9.04 30.34
N THR A 47 -131.44 9.08 31.36
CA THR A 47 -132.46 10.14 31.48
C THR A 47 -131.82 11.52 31.61
N CYS A 48 -130.71 11.62 32.36
CA CYS A 48 -129.98 12.89 32.47
C CYS A 48 -129.30 13.30 31.15
N PHE A 49 -128.76 12.37 30.38
CA PHE A 49 -128.18 12.63 29.05
C PHE A 49 -129.24 13.07 28.04
N ILE A 50 -130.41 12.43 28.01
CA ILE A 50 -131.52 12.82 27.13
C ILE A 50 -131.98 14.24 27.48
N LYS A 51 -132.19 14.52 28.76
CA LYS A 51 -132.54 15.87 29.24
C LYS A 51 -131.47 16.90 28.90
N HIS A 52 -130.19 16.54 29.08
CA HIS A 52 -129.08 17.43 28.75
C HIS A 52 -128.97 17.68 27.24
N ARG A 53 -129.21 16.65 26.41
CA ARG A 53 -129.26 16.76 24.95
C ARG A 53 -130.39 17.68 24.49
N GLU A 54 -131.59 17.52 25.05
CA GLU A 54 -132.74 18.37 24.74
C GLU A 54 -132.46 19.83 25.09
N LEU A 55 -131.96 20.08 26.31
CA LEU A 55 -131.57 21.42 26.76
C LEU A 55 -130.43 22.00 25.92
N SER A 56 -129.42 21.19 25.60
CA SER A 56 -128.29 21.61 24.77
C SER A 56 -128.71 21.88 23.31
N SER A 57 -129.73 21.18 22.80
CA SER A 57 -130.25 21.38 21.45
C SER A 57 -131.16 22.61 21.35
N GLN A 58 -131.98 22.86 22.38
CA GLN A 58 -132.85 24.05 22.46
C GLN A 58 -132.06 25.34 22.67
N LEU A 59 -130.91 25.26 23.34
CA LEU A 59 -130.11 26.42 23.75
C LEU A 59 -128.81 26.59 22.94
N LYS A 60 -128.70 25.95 21.76
CA LYS A 60 -127.52 26.06 20.87
C LYS A 60 -127.21 27.55 20.61
N GLY A 61 -126.10 28.04 21.18
CA GLY A 61 -125.60 29.41 20.98
C GLY A 61 -125.66 30.34 22.19
N HIS A 62 -126.27 29.95 23.32
CA HIS A 62 -126.28 30.76 24.55
C HIS A 62 -125.27 30.26 25.58
N PHE A 63 -124.01 30.74 25.48
CA PHE A 63 -123.00 30.52 26.53
C PHE A 63 -123.47 31.13 27.86
N GLY A 64 -123.39 30.37 28.95
CA GLY A 64 -123.68 30.86 30.31
C GLY A 64 -125.15 30.77 30.76
N ASN A 65 -126.01 30.05 30.03
CA ASN A 65 -127.40 29.85 30.47
C ASN A 65 -127.46 29.06 31.80
N ALA A 66 -128.14 29.62 32.80
CA ALA A 66 -128.25 29.04 34.14
C ALA A 66 -128.88 27.63 34.16
N VAL A 67 -129.83 27.36 33.26
CA VAL A 67 -130.50 26.06 33.17
C VAL A 67 -129.58 25.00 32.57
N LEU A 68 -128.80 25.35 31.54
CA LEU A 68 -127.82 24.45 30.94
C LEU A 68 -126.64 24.19 31.89
N ASN A 69 -126.19 25.21 32.63
CA ASN A 69 -125.16 25.07 33.65
C ASN A 69 -125.64 24.18 34.81
N ALA A 70 -126.87 24.37 35.29
CA ALA A 70 -127.47 23.51 36.31
C ALA A 70 -127.58 22.06 35.83
N SER A 71 -127.96 21.85 34.56
CA SER A 71 -127.98 20.51 33.94
C SER A 71 -126.59 19.90 33.84
N THR A 72 -125.57 20.69 33.48
CA THR A 72 -124.16 20.24 33.39
C THR A 72 -123.60 19.88 34.76
N LEU A 73 -123.90 20.68 35.79
CA LEU A 73 -123.50 20.42 37.18
C LEU A 73 -124.20 19.19 37.75
N GLU A 74 -125.49 19.02 37.47
CA GLU A 74 -126.23 17.82 37.86
C GLU A 74 -125.67 16.59 37.15
N LEU A 75 -125.28 16.73 35.88
CA LEU A 75 -124.63 15.67 35.13
C LEU A 75 -123.25 15.32 35.72
N CYS A 76 -122.44 16.31 36.08
CA CYS A 76 -121.18 16.09 36.80
C CYS A 76 -121.40 15.37 38.13
N ARG A 77 -122.43 15.79 38.89
CA ARG A 77 -122.76 15.20 40.19
C ARG A 77 -123.18 13.75 40.06
N LEU A 78 -124.01 13.43 39.06
CA LEU A 78 -124.43 12.06 38.77
C LEU A 78 -123.28 11.21 38.23
N LEU A 79 -122.42 11.76 37.37
CA LEU A 79 -121.23 11.05 36.86
C LEU A 79 -120.21 10.76 37.96
N LYS A 80 -120.04 11.66 38.93
CA LYS A 80 -119.19 11.41 40.11
C LYS A 80 -119.77 10.34 41.05
N LYS A 81 -121.10 10.26 41.18
CA LYS A 81 -121.78 9.33 42.09
C LYS A 81 -122.05 7.96 41.47
N SER A 82 -122.19 7.89 40.15
CA SER A 82 -122.54 6.66 39.45
C SER A 82 -121.33 5.74 39.34
N THR A 83 -121.51 4.48 39.77
CA THR A 83 -120.48 3.45 39.64
C THR A 83 -120.24 3.04 38.18
N THR A 84 -121.16 3.34 37.26
CA THR A 84 -121.08 2.99 35.82
C THR A 84 -120.44 4.07 34.95
N ALA A 85 -120.16 5.27 35.47
CA ALA A 85 -119.64 6.40 34.69
C ALA A 85 -118.28 6.14 34.04
N HIS A 86 -117.44 5.28 34.63
CA HIS A 86 -116.15 4.88 34.05
C HIS A 86 -116.30 4.14 32.71
N ARG A 87 -117.46 3.53 32.44
CA ARG A 87 -117.75 2.84 31.16
C ARG A 87 -117.80 3.81 29.97
N LEU A 88 -117.98 5.11 30.21
CA LEU A 88 -117.86 6.14 29.17
C LEU A 88 -116.46 6.19 28.56
N GLN A 89 -115.43 5.80 29.32
CA GLN A 89 -114.04 5.77 28.83
C GLN A 89 -113.79 4.60 27.87
N SER A 90 -114.58 3.52 27.97
CA SER A 90 -114.49 2.35 27.12
C SER A 90 -115.32 2.46 25.84
N LEU A 91 -116.09 3.54 25.66
CA LEU A 91 -116.85 3.77 24.45
C LEU A 91 -115.91 4.24 23.32
N PRO A 92 -116.19 3.89 22.05
CA PRO A 92 -115.35 4.22 20.91
C PRO A 92 -115.45 5.70 20.46
N TYR A 93 -115.96 6.61 21.31
CA TYR A 93 -116.12 8.01 20.96
C TYR A 93 -114.87 8.82 21.33
N GLU A 94 -114.34 9.56 20.35
CA GLU A 94 -113.17 10.40 20.56
C GLU A 94 -113.54 11.71 21.25
N ARG A 95 -112.77 12.07 22.28
CA ARG A 95 -112.92 13.35 22.98
C ARG A 95 -112.59 14.51 22.05
N THR A 96 -113.39 15.57 22.08
CA THR A 96 -113.16 16.75 21.24
C THR A 96 -111.81 17.41 21.55
N TYR A 97 -111.09 17.82 20.50
CA TYR A 97 -109.78 18.46 20.61
C TYR A 97 -109.75 19.65 21.58
N GLY A 98 -110.76 20.53 21.56
CA GLY A 98 -110.85 21.66 22.48
C GLY A 98 -110.93 21.26 23.95
N MET A 99 -111.53 20.11 24.26
CA MET A 99 -111.61 19.59 25.62
C MET A 99 -110.29 18.96 26.07
N LEU A 100 -109.58 18.29 25.16
CA LEU A 100 -108.23 17.76 25.44
C LEU A 100 -107.24 18.90 25.73
N GLN A 101 -107.29 20.00 24.96
CA GLN A 101 -106.48 21.19 25.24
C GLN A 101 -106.83 21.83 26.59
N CYS A 102 -108.12 21.95 26.90
CA CYS A 102 -108.58 22.47 28.19
C CYS A 102 -108.01 21.63 29.36
N LEU A 103 -108.04 20.30 29.25
CA LEU A 103 -107.45 19.40 30.24
C LEU A 103 -105.93 19.60 30.39
N ASP A 104 -105.18 19.73 29.29
CA ASP A 104 -103.73 19.99 29.35
C ASP A 104 -103.39 21.32 30.04
N TYR A 105 -104.10 22.40 29.70
CA TYR A 105 -103.89 23.70 30.35
C TYR A 105 -104.27 23.68 31.83
N PHE A 106 -105.38 23.04 32.20
CA PHE A 106 -105.76 22.90 33.61
C PHE A 106 -104.74 22.04 34.39
N GLN A 107 -104.19 21.00 33.76
CA GLN A 107 -103.13 20.20 34.38
C GLN A 107 -101.86 21.02 34.64
N LYS A 108 -101.43 21.85 33.68
CA LYS A 108 -100.30 22.77 33.86
C LYS A 108 -100.58 23.83 34.94
N LEU A 109 -101.78 24.40 34.96
CA LEU A 109 -102.20 25.35 35.98
C LEU A 109 -102.17 24.71 37.38
N ARG A 110 -102.64 23.46 37.51
CA ARG A 110 -102.57 22.71 38.76
C ARG A 110 -101.13 22.52 39.21
N GLN A 111 -100.23 22.10 38.32
CA GLN A 111 -98.81 21.91 38.66
C GLN A 111 -98.16 23.22 39.13
N PHE A 112 -98.45 24.32 38.44
CA PHE A 112 -97.94 25.64 38.81
C PHE A 112 -98.51 26.13 40.15
N ALA A 113 -99.82 25.99 40.36
CA ALA A 113 -100.48 26.36 41.61
C ALA A 113 -99.96 25.52 42.77
N ALA A 114 -99.77 24.21 42.57
CA ALA A 114 -99.17 23.32 43.56
C ALA A 114 -97.77 23.81 43.92
N GLN A 115 -96.90 23.98 42.92
CA GLN A 115 -95.53 24.44 43.13
C GLN A 115 -95.50 25.77 43.92
N ARG A 116 -96.28 26.79 43.53
CA ARG A 116 -96.23 28.10 44.20
C ARG A 116 -96.87 28.13 45.59
N LEU A 117 -97.92 27.34 45.81
CA LEU A 117 -98.66 27.34 47.07
C LEU A 117 -98.04 26.39 48.11
N THR A 118 -97.22 25.43 47.68
CA THR A 118 -96.52 24.50 48.59
C THR A 118 -95.04 24.82 48.77
N THR A 119 -94.41 25.62 47.90
CA THR A 119 -93.03 26.07 48.13
C THR A 119 -92.98 27.01 49.32
N THR A 120 -92.15 26.67 50.30
CA THR A 120 -91.93 27.53 51.46
C THR A 120 -90.91 28.63 51.15
N VAL A 121 -90.94 29.72 51.92
CA VAL A 121 -89.95 30.81 51.81
C VAL A 121 -88.53 30.28 52.07
N GLU A 122 -88.39 29.29 52.96
CA GLU A 122 -87.11 28.63 53.27
C GLU A 122 -86.62 27.77 52.11
N GLU A 123 -87.51 27.03 51.43
CA GLU A 123 -87.18 26.27 50.21
C GLU A 123 -86.75 27.19 49.06
N ASP A 124 -87.43 28.32 48.88
CA ASP A 124 -87.06 29.31 47.85
C ASP A 124 -85.77 30.08 48.21
N SER A 125 -85.50 30.30 49.49
CA SER A 125 -84.19 30.81 49.94
C SER A 125 -83.09 29.79 49.65
N SER A 126 -83.27 28.54 50.07
CA SER A 126 -82.31 27.46 49.87
C SER A 126 -82.02 27.20 48.39
N ARG A 127 -83.04 27.31 47.52
CA ARG A 127 -82.86 27.23 46.07
C ARG A 127 -81.98 28.37 45.54
N ARG A 128 -82.20 29.61 46.01
CA ARG A 128 -81.38 30.76 45.60
C ARG A 128 -79.93 30.60 46.05
N ASP A 129 -79.72 30.24 47.31
CA ASP A 129 -78.38 30.02 47.86
C ASP A 129 -77.64 28.92 47.09
N TYR A 130 -78.33 27.82 46.75
CA TYR A 130 -77.79 26.76 45.90
C TYR A 130 -77.43 27.27 44.49
N PHE A 131 -78.29 28.09 43.87
CA PHE A 131 -77.98 28.66 42.56
C PHE A 131 -76.78 29.61 42.60
N GLU A 132 -76.64 30.40 43.67
CA GLU A 132 -75.46 31.26 43.86
C GLU A 132 -74.18 30.43 44.05
N GLU A 133 -74.21 29.38 44.87
CA GLU A 133 -73.05 28.48 45.05
C GLU A 133 -72.64 27.83 43.71
N VAL A 134 -73.61 27.33 42.94
CA VAL A 134 -73.35 26.74 41.62
C VAL A 134 -72.75 27.79 40.68
N LYS A 135 -73.27 29.00 40.67
CA LYS A 135 -72.76 30.10 39.85
C LYS A 135 -71.33 30.45 40.22
N GLU A 136 -71.02 30.61 41.51
CA GLU A 136 -69.64 30.90 41.95
C GLU A 136 -68.67 29.77 41.60
N ARG A 137 -69.13 28.52 41.73
CA ARG A 137 -68.33 27.35 41.35
C ARG A 137 -68.09 27.31 39.85
N GLU A 138 -69.09 27.64 39.04
CA GLU A 138 -68.96 27.76 37.60
C GLU A 138 -68.00 28.89 37.20
N GLU A 139 -68.12 30.07 37.82
CA GLU A 139 -67.19 31.19 37.59
C GLU A 139 -65.75 30.81 37.92
N ARG A 140 -65.51 30.13 39.05
CA ARG A 140 -64.18 29.60 39.42
C ARG A 140 -63.66 28.59 38.39
N ALA A 141 -64.49 27.62 37.99
CA ALA A 141 -64.12 26.62 37.00
C ALA A 141 -63.81 27.25 35.62
N VAL A 142 -64.56 28.27 35.21
CA VAL A 142 -64.32 29.02 33.97
C VAL A 142 -63.01 29.80 34.04
N ALA A 143 -62.73 30.46 35.17
CA ALA A 143 -61.47 31.18 35.37
C ALA A 143 -60.26 30.23 35.33
N GLU A 144 -60.34 29.08 36.01
CA GLU A 144 -59.30 28.04 35.97
C GLU A 144 -59.11 27.48 34.56
N ARG A 145 -60.20 27.18 33.84
CA ARG A 145 -60.14 26.73 32.45
C ARG A 145 -59.42 27.74 31.57
N LEU A 146 -59.76 29.03 31.69
CA LEU A 146 -59.13 30.09 30.90
C LEU A 146 -57.63 30.21 31.20
N GLN A 147 -57.23 30.12 32.48
CA GLN A 147 -55.82 30.14 32.87
C GLN A 147 -55.05 28.93 32.31
N LEU A 148 -55.64 27.73 32.37
CA LEU A 148 -55.05 26.52 31.82
C LEU A 148 -54.94 26.58 30.29
N GLU A 149 -55.95 27.10 29.60
CA GLU A 149 -55.91 27.33 28.16
C GLU A 149 -54.81 28.32 27.76
N GLN A 150 -54.63 29.40 28.52
CA GLN A 150 -53.55 30.36 28.28
C GLN A 150 -52.17 29.72 28.52
N LYS A 151 -51.99 28.96 29.60
CA LYS A 151 -50.74 28.21 29.88
C LYS A 151 -50.43 27.22 28.77
N LEU A 152 -51.44 26.46 28.32
CA LEU A 152 -51.29 25.50 27.22
C LEU A 152 -50.90 26.20 25.91
N ARG A 153 -51.49 27.36 25.63
CA ARG A 153 -51.15 28.15 24.44
C ARG A 153 -49.70 28.64 24.48
N LEU A 154 -49.24 29.14 25.62
CA LEU A 154 -47.85 29.57 25.81
C LEU A 154 -46.88 28.40 25.65
N GLN A 155 -47.14 27.28 26.31
CA GLN A 155 -46.32 26.07 26.18
C GLN A 155 -46.25 25.56 24.74
N ARG A 156 -47.37 25.56 24.01
CA ARG A 156 -47.39 25.19 22.59
C ARG A 156 -46.54 26.13 21.74
N ALA A 157 -46.58 27.43 22.00
CA ALA A 157 -45.77 28.41 21.28
C ALA A 157 -44.27 28.25 21.57
N GLU A 158 -43.91 28.03 22.84
CA GLU A 158 -42.52 27.78 23.25
C GLU A 158 -41.97 26.48 22.65
N LEU A 159 -42.75 25.39 22.71
CA LEU A 159 -42.38 24.12 22.09
C LEU A 159 -42.23 24.26 20.58
N HIS A 160 -43.15 24.94 19.91
CA HIS A 160 -43.05 25.19 18.47
C HIS A 160 -41.77 25.97 18.11
N LYS A 161 -41.44 27.01 18.89
CA LYS A 161 -40.21 27.78 18.71
C LYS A 161 -38.97 26.91 18.92
N ALA A 162 -38.94 26.11 19.99
CA ALA A 162 -37.85 25.19 20.28
C ALA A 162 -37.66 24.16 19.16
N THR A 163 -38.74 23.50 18.72
CA THR A 163 -38.71 22.55 17.60
C THR A 163 -38.22 23.20 16.32
N SER A 164 -38.69 24.40 15.99
CA SER A 164 -38.23 25.13 14.81
C SER A 164 -36.73 25.46 14.88
N THR A 165 -36.22 25.88 16.05
CA THR A 165 -34.77 26.09 16.22
C THR A 165 -33.97 24.80 16.14
N MET A 166 -34.48 23.70 16.68
CA MET A 166 -33.82 22.39 16.58
C MET A 166 -33.79 21.89 15.13
N GLN A 167 -34.88 22.04 14.38
CA GLN A 167 -34.93 21.68 12.95
C GLN A 167 -33.92 22.50 12.13
N SER A 168 -33.86 23.82 12.32
CA SER A 168 -32.88 24.65 11.61
C SER A 168 -31.43 24.26 11.94
N ASN A 169 -31.16 23.90 13.20
CA ASN A 169 -29.84 23.41 13.60
C ASN A 169 -29.54 22.02 13.00
N GLU A 170 -30.51 21.13 12.96
CA GLU A 170 -30.39 19.81 12.34
C GLU A 170 -30.08 19.93 10.85
N ASP A 171 -30.81 20.77 10.13
CA ASP A 171 -30.60 21.01 8.70
C ASP A 171 -29.20 21.60 8.44
N ARG A 172 -28.74 22.54 9.28
CA ARG A 172 -27.39 23.11 9.18
C ARG A 172 -26.31 22.03 9.38
N VAL A 173 -26.43 21.23 10.44
CA VAL A 173 -25.45 20.18 10.76
C VAL A 173 -25.45 19.09 9.69
N ARG A 174 -26.62 18.73 9.14
CA ARG A 174 -26.71 17.80 7.99
C ARG A 174 -26.00 18.36 6.75
N GLY A 175 -26.15 19.66 6.48
CA GLY A 175 -25.44 20.34 5.41
C GLY A 175 -23.92 20.30 5.59
N GLU A 176 -23.43 20.72 6.76
CA GLU A 176 -22.00 20.69 7.10
C GLU A 176 -21.42 19.28 7.02
N LEU A 177 -22.14 18.26 7.51
CA LEU A 177 -21.73 16.87 7.43
C LEU A 177 -21.62 16.40 5.97
N HIS A 178 -22.56 16.80 5.11
CA HIS A 178 -22.53 16.45 3.69
C HIS A 178 -21.34 17.12 2.97
N GLU A 179 -21.08 18.39 3.25
CA GLU A 179 -19.92 19.12 2.69
C GLU A 179 -18.60 18.48 3.13
N VAL A 180 -18.44 18.17 4.42
CA VAL A 180 -17.24 17.52 4.93
C VAL A 180 -17.08 16.12 4.33
N SER A 181 -18.16 15.32 4.27
CA SER A 181 -18.13 13.97 3.71
C SER A 181 -17.77 13.98 2.21
N SER A 182 -18.36 14.89 1.44
CA SER A 182 -18.07 14.99 0.00
C SER A 182 -16.65 15.50 -0.26
N SER A 183 -16.19 16.48 0.51
CA SER A 183 -14.81 17.00 0.45
C SER A 183 -13.80 15.91 0.82
N ALA A 184 -14.03 15.17 1.91
CA ALA A 184 -13.19 14.06 2.33
C ALA A 184 -13.15 12.94 1.29
N GLN A 185 -14.30 12.59 0.70
CA GLN A 185 -14.35 11.60 -0.37
C GLN A 185 -13.55 12.05 -1.61
N ARG A 186 -13.68 13.33 -2.00
CA ARG A 186 -12.92 13.89 -3.12
C ARG A 186 -11.42 13.84 -2.84
N LEU A 187 -10.99 14.31 -1.66
CA LEU A 187 -9.58 14.30 -1.27
C LEU A 187 -9.01 12.88 -1.21
N SER A 188 -9.80 11.91 -0.71
CA SER A 188 -9.44 10.50 -0.71
C SER A 188 -9.23 9.96 -2.13
N ASN A 189 -10.16 10.24 -3.03
CA ASN A 189 -10.06 9.81 -4.44
C ASN A 189 -8.87 10.46 -5.16
N GLU A 190 -8.63 11.76 -4.93
CA GLU A 190 -7.48 12.49 -5.48
C GLU A 190 -6.17 11.94 -4.94
N THR A 191 -6.08 11.68 -3.65
CA THR A 191 -4.87 11.10 -3.02
C THR A 191 -4.61 9.69 -3.53
N GLN A 192 -5.64 8.85 -3.62
CA GLN A 192 -5.50 7.48 -4.12
C GLN A 192 -5.10 7.44 -5.59
N SER A 193 -5.74 8.26 -6.44
CA SER A 193 -5.38 8.34 -7.85
C SER A 193 -4.01 8.97 -8.08
N GLY A 194 -3.64 9.99 -7.30
CA GLY A 194 -2.31 10.60 -7.32
C GLY A 194 -1.22 9.61 -6.91
N ALA A 195 -1.42 8.88 -5.81
CA ALA A 195 -0.49 7.85 -5.36
C ALA A 195 -0.35 6.71 -6.37
N ALA A 196 -1.44 6.27 -7.00
CA ALA A 196 -1.40 5.26 -8.05
C ALA A 196 -0.62 5.74 -9.28
N ARG A 197 -0.85 6.98 -9.73
CA ARG A 197 -0.10 7.57 -10.85
C ARG A 197 1.38 7.69 -10.54
N GLN A 198 1.72 8.23 -9.37
CA GLN A 198 3.12 8.35 -8.94
C GLN A 198 3.79 6.98 -8.89
N LEU A 199 3.14 5.97 -8.31
CA LEU A 199 3.68 4.61 -8.29
C LEU A 199 3.93 4.09 -9.71
N THR A 200 3.00 4.28 -10.64
CA THR A 200 3.19 3.83 -12.03
C THR A 200 4.34 4.54 -12.73
N GLU A 201 4.47 5.86 -12.54
CA GLU A 201 5.56 6.67 -13.11
C GLU A 201 6.91 6.29 -12.51
N ASP A 202 6.97 6.13 -11.18
CA ASP A 202 8.16 5.68 -10.47
C ASP A 202 8.58 4.28 -10.92
N THR A 203 7.64 3.33 -11.03
CA THR A 203 7.97 1.98 -11.52
C THR A 203 8.51 2.02 -12.95
N ALA A 204 7.90 2.80 -13.84
CA ALA A 204 8.36 2.92 -15.23
C ALA A 204 9.77 3.54 -15.30
N THR A 205 10.03 4.59 -14.52
CA THR A 205 11.36 5.22 -14.48
C THR A 205 12.41 4.24 -13.93
N TYR A 206 12.14 3.55 -12.82
CA TYR A 206 13.04 2.55 -12.27
C TYR A 206 13.32 1.39 -13.24
N GLU A 207 12.30 0.91 -13.97
CA GLU A 207 12.48 -0.11 -15.00
C GLU A 207 13.41 0.37 -16.12
N THR A 208 13.24 1.61 -16.61
CA THR A 208 14.12 2.18 -17.63
C THR A 208 15.57 2.33 -17.15
N GLU A 209 15.76 2.78 -15.90
CA GLU A 209 17.09 2.90 -15.29
C GLU A 209 17.74 1.53 -15.13
N LEU A 210 17.00 0.54 -14.62
CA LEU A 210 17.47 -0.83 -14.44
C LEU A 210 17.88 -1.44 -15.78
N GLU A 211 17.09 -1.26 -16.84
CA GLU A 211 17.46 -1.70 -18.18
C GLU A 211 18.76 -1.04 -18.67
N SER A 212 18.91 0.27 -18.45
CA SER A 212 20.10 1.01 -18.89
C SER A 212 21.36 0.57 -18.14
N LEU A 213 21.28 0.39 -16.81
CA LEU A 213 22.36 -0.11 -15.98
C LEU A 213 22.71 -1.55 -16.35
N THR A 214 21.71 -2.39 -16.60
CA THR A 214 21.92 -3.79 -17.01
C THR A 214 22.63 -3.86 -18.36
N LYS A 215 22.24 -3.01 -19.33
CA LYS A 215 22.94 -2.89 -20.63
C LYS A 215 24.39 -2.44 -20.44
N SER A 216 24.65 -1.43 -19.61
CA SER A 216 26.01 -0.95 -19.32
C SER A 216 26.87 -2.00 -18.62
N LEU A 217 26.31 -2.70 -17.62
CA LEU A 217 26.98 -3.79 -16.91
C LEU A 217 27.36 -4.92 -17.87
N ASN A 218 26.44 -5.32 -18.75
CA ASN A 218 26.71 -6.37 -19.73
C ASN A 218 27.76 -5.94 -20.76
N ALA A 219 27.74 -4.69 -21.20
CA ALA A 219 28.78 -4.15 -22.08
C ALA A 219 30.15 -4.13 -21.40
N ALA A 220 30.22 -3.70 -20.13
CA ALA A 220 31.46 -3.69 -19.35
C ALA A 220 32.01 -5.11 -19.12
N LYS A 221 31.15 -6.09 -18.86
CA LYS A 221 31.54 -7.51 -18.75
C LYS A 221 32.09 -8.04 -20.08
N ALA A 222 31.41 -7.77 -21.19
CA ALA A 222 31.87 -8.19 -22.51
C ALA A 222 33.23 -7.55 -22.87
N GLU A 223 33.43 -6.29 -22.53
CA GLU A 223 34.72 -5.61 -22.74
C GLU A 223 35.83 -6.20 -21.87
N LEU A 224 35.53 -6.53 -20.60
CA LEU A 224 36.48 -7.21 -19.72
C LEU A 224 36.89 -8.58 -20.28
N ASP A 225 35.92 -9.40 -20.70
CA ASP A 225 36.18 -10.72 -21.28
C ASP A 225 37.03 -10.62 -22.55
N ARG A 226 36.74 -9.62 -23.40
CA ARG A 226 37.54 -9.33 -24.59
C ARG A 226 38.97 -8.94 -24.24
N ILE A 227 39.16 -7.99 -23.33
CA ILE A 227 40.50 -7.55 -22.90
C ILE A 227 41.30 -8.70 -22.28
N GLN A 228 40.64 -9.57 -21.50
CA GLN A 228 41.28 -10.77 -20.96
C GLN A 228 41.73 -11.73 -22.05
N ALA A 229 40.88 -11.98 -23.07
CA ALA A 229 41.23 -12.82 -24.21
C ALA A 229 42.40 -12.23 -25.02
N ASP A 230 42.35 -10.94 -25.35
CA ASP A 230 43.39 -10.22 -26.07
C ASP A 230 44.73 -10.26 -25.30
N HIS A 231 44.69 -10.06 -23.98
CA HIS A 231 45.88 -10.19 -23.12
C HIS A 231 46.41 -11.62 -23.05
N MET A 232 45.55 -12.63 -22.93
CA MET A 232 45.98 -14.02 -22.94
C MET A 232 46.66 -14.39 -24.26
N GLU A 233 46.12 -13.95 -25.39
CA GLU A 233 46.70 -14.20 -26.71
C GLU A 233 48.05 -13.50 -26.88
N THR A 234 48.10 -12.20 -26.58
CA THR A 234 49.34 -11.40 -26.68
C THR A 234 50.44 -11.95 -25.76
N GLU A 235 50.09 -12.33 -24.53
CA GLU A 235 51.01 -12.97 -23.58
C GLU A 235 51.55 -14.29 -24.12
N GLN A 236 50.69 -15.14 -24.70
CA GLN A 236 51.09 -16.40 -25.31
C GLN A 236 52.00 -16.19 -26.51
N GLN A 237 51.72 -15.19 -27.35
CA GLN A 237 52.56 -14.81 -28.50
C GLN A 237 53.94 -14.33 -28.03
N LEU A 238 54.00 -13.45 -27.03
CA LEU A 238 55.24 -12.96 -26.44
C LEU A 238 56.06 -14.08 -25.79
N ARG A 239 55.42 -15.02 -25.07
CA ARG A 239 56.10 -16.22 -24.54
C ARG A 239 56.73 -17.06 -25.64
N LYS A 240 56.01 -17.29 -26.74
CA LYS A 240 56.53 -18.04 -27.90
C LYS A 240 57.71 -17.30 -28.56
N ALA A 241 57.59 -15.99 -28.77
CA ALA A 241 58.65 -15.17 -29.35
C ALA A 241 59.91 -15.15 -28.46
N ARG A 242 59.74 -14.95 -27.15
CA ARG A 242 60.83 -15.04 -26.17
C ARG A 242 61.52 -16.40 -26.23
N LYS A 243 60.76 -17.50 -26.23
CA LYS A 243 61.33 -18.85 -26.29
C LYS A 243 62.12 -19.09 -27.59
N ARG A 244 61.61 -18.62 -28.74
CA ARG A 244 62.34 -18.70 -30.02
C ARG A 244 63.65 -17.94 -29.97
N SER A 245 63.61 -16.66 -29.58
CA SER A 245 64.83 -15.85 -29.47
C SER A 245 65.82 -16.43 -28.46
N GLN A 246 65.34 -17.01 -27.35
CA GLN A 246 66.20 -17.71 -26.40
C GLN A 246 66.89 -18.93 -27.03
N LEU A 247 66.14 -19.77 -27.76
CA LEU A 247 66.70 -20.92 -28.47
C LEU A 247 67.69 -20.51 -29.57
N ASP A 248 67.41 -19.42 -30.28
CA ASP A 248 68.30 -18.88 -31.31
C ASP A 248 69.62 -18.41 -30.69
N ILE A 249 69.57 -17.68 -29.56
CA ILE A 249 70.76 -17.27 -28.79
C ILE A 249 71.52 -18.50 -28.27
N GLU A 250 70.83 -19.48 -27.68
CA GLU A 250 71.46 -20.72 -27.20
C GLU A 250 72.16 -21.46 -28.35
N THR A 251 71.55 -21.50 -29.54
CA THR A 251 72.17 -22.09 -30.73
C THR A 251 73.42 -21.33 -31.16
N GLN A 252 73.34 -20.00 -31.24
CA GLN A 252 74.49 -19.14 -31.60
C GLN A 252 75.64 -19.25 -30.58
N VAL A 253 75.33 -19.34 -29.30
CA VAL A 253 76.34 -19.55 -28.24
C VAL A 253 77.00 -20.92 -28.41
N ASN A 254 76.23 -21.98 -28.64
CA ASN A 254 76.79 -23.32 -28.86
C ASN A 254 77.67 -23.40 -30.12
N GLU A 255 77.26 -22.74 -31.20
CA GLU A 255 78.06 -22.61 -32.43
C GLU A 255 79.37 -21.87 -32.14
N TYR A 256 79.30 -20.72 -31.47
CA TYR A 256 80.48 -19.95 -31.06
C TYR A 256 81.42 -20.75 -30.16
N ASP A 257 80.91 -21.44 -29.14
CA ASP A 257 81.71 -22.25 -28.22
C ASP A 257 82.39 -23.42 -28.96
N THR A 258 81.69 -24.03 -29.92
CA THR A 258 82.24 -25.10 -30.76
C THR A 258 83.36 -24.58 -31.67
N ASP A 259 83.13 -23.45 -32.34
CA ASP A 259 84.12 -22.82 -33.23
C ASP A 259 85.35 -22.34 -32.45
N VAL A 260 85.15 -21.71 -31.29
CA VAL A 260 86.25 -21.29 -30.40
C VAL A 260 87.03 -22.51 -29.92
N GLY A 261 86.36 -23.57 -29.46
CA GLY A 261 87.03 -24.82 -29.07
C GLY A 261 87.86 -25.41 -30.20
N ALA A 262 87.32 -25.46 -31.43
CA ALA A 262 88.06 -25.92 -32.61
C ALA A 262 89.28 -25.03 -32.92
N LYS A 263 89.16 -23.71 -32.76
CA LYS A 263 90.29 -22.78 -32.93
C LYS A 263 91.33 -22.88 -31.83
N GLU A 264 90.94 -23.17 -30.60
CA GLU A 264 91.87 -23.46 -29.51
C GLU A 264 92.66 -24.75 -29.78
N ASP A 265 91.99 -25.79 -30.26
CA ASP A 265 92.62 -27.06 -30.66
C ASP A 265 93.61 -26.85 -31.82
N GLU A 266 93.20 -26.14 -32.89
CA GLU A 266 94.08 -25.76 -34.01
C GLU A 266 95.29 -24.96 -33.50
N LEU A 267 95.07 -23.97 -32.64
CA LEU A 267 96.16 -23.15 -32.07
C LEU A 267 97.11 -23.99 -31.24
N GLN A 268 96.60 -24.94 -30.46
CA GLN A 268 97.41 -25.86 -29.66
C GLN A 268 98.24 -26.79 -30.54
N GLN A 269 97.67 -27.32 -31.63
CA GLN A 269 98.40 -28.11 -32.63
C GLN A 269 99.53 -27.29 -33.26
N VAL A 270 99.23 -26.10 -33.78
CA VAL A 270 100.25 -25.21 -34.40
C VAL A 270 101.33 -24.81 -33.40
N LYS A 271 100.97 -24.53 -32.14
CA LYS A 271 101.96 -24.27 -31.08
C LYS A 271 102.86 -25.49 -30.82
N SER A 272 102.30 -26.69 -30.80
CA SER A 272 103.07 -27.91 -30.60
C SER A 272 104.06 -28.16 -31.75
N GLU A 273 103.63 -27.97 -33.00
CA GLU A 273 104.50 -28.02 -34.18
C GLU A 273 105.58 -26.94 -34.14
N TYR A 274 105.23 -25.72 -33.74
CA TYR A 274 106.19 -24.63 -33.57
C TYR A 274 107.24 -24.97 -32.50
N ASP A 275 106.83 -25.50 -31.35
CA ASP A 275 107.73 -25.89 -30.27
C ASP A 275 108.66 -27.04 -30.71
N GLU A 276 108.17 -27.99 -31.51
CA GLU A 276 108.97 -29.05 -32.13
C GLU A 276 110.00 -28.48 -33.11
N LEU A 277 109.59 -27.61 -34.03
CA LEU A 277 110.48 -26.93 -34.97
C LEU A 277 111.55 -26.10 -34.25
N VAL A 278 111.21 -25.44 -33.14
CA VAL A 278 112.17 -24.71 -32.30
C VAL A 278 113.20 -25.66 -31.69
N ARG A 279 112.79 -26.86 -31.25
CA ARG A 279 113.72 -27.89 -30.75
C ARG A 279 114.64 -28.39 -31.88
N GLU A 280 114.09 -28.71 -33.05
CA GLU A 280 114.89 -29.15 -34.20
C GLU A 280 115.91 -28.09 -34.64
N LEU A 281 115.51 -26.80 -34.68
CA LEU A 281 116.41 -25.69 -34.97
C LEU A 281 117.51 -25.55 -33.91
N ALA A 282 117.19 -25.78 -32.64
CA ALA A 282 118.19 -25.77 -31.57
C ALA A 282 119.20 -26.91 -31.74
N ASP A 283 118.75 -28.12 -32.06
CA ASP A 283 119.61 -29.29 -32.31
C ASP A 283 120.48 -29.11 -33.55
N LEU A 284 119.93 -28.61 -34.65
CA LEU A 284 120.67 -28.27 -35.87
C LEU A 284 121.73 -27.18 -35.61
N ASN A 285 121.36 -26.13 -34.87
CA ASN A 285 122.33 -25.09 -34.49
C ASN A 285 123.45 -25.65 -33.62
N LYS A 286 123.13 -26.55 -32.69
CA LYS A 286 124.12 -27.24 -31.86
C LYS A 286 125.06 -28.10 -32.72
N SER A 287 124.52 -28.92 -33.61
CA SER A 287 125.31 -29.74 -34.54
C SER A 287 126.17 -28.88 -35.48
N MET A 288 125.66 -27.76 -35.98
CA MET A 288 126.45 -26.80 -36.77
C MET A 288 127.56 -26.13 -35.95
N ALA A 289 127.30 -25.81 -34.67
CA ALA A 289 128.32 -25.30 -33.76
C ALA A 289 129.42 -26.34 -33.51
N GLU A 290 129.03 -27.59 -33.26
CA GLU A 290 129.96 -28.74 -33.12
C GLU A 290 130.80 -28.92 -34.39
N MET A 291 130.19 -29.00 -35.58
CA MET A 291 130.92 -29.08 -36.85
C MET A 291 131.88 -27.90 -37.08
N ARG A 292 131.50 -26.67 -36.68
CA ARG A 292 132.39 -25.50 -36.75
C ARG A 292 133.59 -25.67 -35.81
N THR A 293 133.38 -26.17 -34.60
CA THR A 293 134.48 -26.45 -33.65
C THR A 293 135.40 -27.55 -34.16
N GLU A 294 134.87 -28.66 -34.67
CA GLU A 294 135.66 -29.73 -35.26
C GLU A 294 136.46 -29.26 -36.47
N ARG A 295 135.88 -28.42 -37.33
CA ARG A 295 136.58 -27.84 -38.47
C ARG A 295 137.73 -26.92 -38.03
N LEU A 296 137.50 -26.09 -37.00
CA LEU A 296 138.55 -25.26 -36.39
C LEU A 296 139.68 -26.14 -35.83
N GLU A 297 139.35 -27.20 -35.09
CA GLU A 297 140.34 -28.15 -34.57
C GLU A 297 141.12 -28.87 -35.69
N TYR A 298 140.44 -29.27 -36.77
CA TYR A 298 141.08 -29.90 -37.91
C TYR A 298 142.04 -28.95 -38.63
N GLU A 299 141.61 -27.71 -38.87
CA GLU A 299 142.47 -26.67 -39.46
C GLU A 299 143.69 -26.36 -38.58
N GLU A 300 143.52 -26.34 -37.25
CA GLU A 300 144.63 -26.22 -36.31
C GLU A 300 145.57 -27.43 -36.32
N ARG A 301 145.04 -28.66 -36.29
CA ARG A 301 145.85 -29.90 -36.39
C ARG A 301 146.63 -29.93 -37.69
N ARG A 302 146.02 -29.51 -38.80
CA ARG A 302 146.67 -29.41 -40.11
C ARG A 302 147.80 -28.37 -40.10
N LYS A 303 147.58 -27.18 -39.53
CA LYS A 303 148.63 -26.16 -39.37
C LYS A 303 149.80 -26.67 -38.52
N ARG A 304 149.53 -27.39 -37.42
CA ARG A 304 150.58 -28.01 -36.58
C ARG A 304 151.39 -29.04 -37.37
N MET A 305 150.73 -29.91 -38.15
CA MET A 305 151.38 -30.90 -39.00
C MET A 305 152.22 -30.27 -40.12
N GLU A 306 151.73 -29.20 -40.75
CA GLU A 306 152.48 -28.46 -41.77
C GLU A 306 153.71 -27.76 -41.17
N MET A 307 153.58 -27.16 -39.97
CA MET A 307 154.71 -26.58 -39.23
C MET A 307 155.77 -27.63 -38.86
N GLU A 308 155.36 -28.80 -38.37
CA GLU A 308 156.28 -29.91 -38.05
C GLU A 308 156.97 -30.47 -39.30
N ARG A 309 156.24 -30.65 -40.41
CA ARG A 309 156.84 -31.01 -41.71
C ARG A 309 157.86 -29.97 -42.18
N HIS A 310 157.57 -28.69 -42.01
CA HIS A 310 158.48 -27.62 -42.41
C HIS A 310 159.76 -27.61 -41.56
N LYS A 311 159.66 -27.85 -40.24
CA LYS A 311 160.82 -28.04 -39.35
C LYS A 311 161.66 -29.26 -39.76
N ALA A 312 161.03 -30.41 -39.97
CA ALA A 312 161.71 -31.64 -40.37
C ALA A 312 162.42 -31.50 -41.73
N ALA A 313 161.83 -30.75 -42.67
CA ALA A 313 162.46 -30.44 -43.96
C ALA A 313 163.73 -29.60 -43.80
N LEU A 314 163.73 -28.63 -42.88
CA LEU A 314 164.92 -27.83 -42.54
C LEU A 314 166.03 -28.70 -41.93
N GLU A 315 165.69 -29.62 -41.04
CA GLU A 315 166.64 -30.57 -40.43
C GLU A 315 167.25 -31.53 -41.46
N LEU A 316 166.45 -32.02 -42.42
CA LEU A 316 166.95 -32.86 -43.50
C LEU A 316 167.89 -32.08 -44.44
N PHE A 317 167.59 -30.81 -44.71
CA PHE A 317 168.43 -29.94 -45.54
C PHE A 317 169.80 -29.68 -44.89
N THR A 318 169.83 -29.40 -43.59
CA THR A 318 171.09 -29.20 -42.83
C THR A 318 171.94 -30.48 -42.79
N ARG A 319 171.34 -31.65 -42.55
CA ARG A 319 172.02 -32.95 -42.62
C ARG A 319 172.61 -33.24 -44.01
N LYS A 320 171.86 -32.98 -45.09
CA LYS A 320 172.33 -33.15 -46.48
C LYS A 320 173.45 -32.18 -46.87
N ARG A 321 173.48 -30.97 -46.29
CA ARG A 321 174.56 -30.00 -46.47
C ARG A 321 175.83 -30.44 -45.75
N ALA A 322 175.71 -30.96 -44.52
CA ALA A 322 176.83 -31.53 -43.77
C ALA A 322 177.48 -32.72 -44.50
N ALA A 323 176.68 -33.63 -45.05
CA ALA A 323 177.17 -34.78 -45.82
C ALA A 323 177.98 -34.38 -47.09
N ARG A 324 177.58 -33.30 -47.78
CA ARG A 324 178.28 -32.80 -48.98
C ARG A 324 179.66 -32.23 -48.68
N VAL A 325 179.84 -31.58 -47.53
CA VAL A 325 181.14 -31.03 -47.08
C VAL A 325 182.12 -32.15 -46.76
N ILE A 326 181.66 -33.20 -46.07
CA ILE A 326 182.47 -34.39 -45.71
C ILE A 326 182.92 -35.14 -46.97
N GLN A 327 182.03 -35.35 -47.94
CA GLN A 327 182.34 -36.05 -49.19
C GLN A 327 183.34 -35.29 -50.09
N ARG A 328 183.35 -33.95 -50.04
CA ARG A 328 184.30 -33.10 -50.80
C ARG A 328 185.71 -33.18 -50.22
N ALA A 329 185.84 -33.19 -48.89
CA ALA A 329 187.12 -33.33 -48.20
C ALA A 329 187.79 -34.70 -48.47
N PHE A 330 187.02 -35.78 -48.49
CA PHE A 330 187.53 -37.14 -48.71
C PHE A 330 188.06 -37.38 -50.15
N ARG A 331 187.39 -36.80 -51.17
CA ARG A 331 187.81 -36.92 -52.57
C ARG A 331 189.13 -36.18 -52.86
N ALA A 332 189.39 -35.05 -52.19
CA ALA A 332 190.64 -34.32 -52.32
C ALA A 332 191.84 -35.07 -51.71
N HIS A 333 191.63 -35.82 -50.62
CA HIS A 333 192.67 -36.62 -49.98
C HIS A 333 193.13 -37.82 -50.84
N LYS A 334 192.20 -38.49 -51.54
CA LYS A 334 192.50 -39.67 -52.37
C LYS A 334 193.34 -39.34 -53.62
N ALA A 335 193.19 -38.14 -54.18
CA ALA A 335 193.95 -37.70 -55.36
C ALA A 335 195.42 -37.35 -55.06
N LYS A 336 195.76 -37.00 -53.80
CA LYS A 336 197.13 -36.63 -53.40
C LYS A 336 198.08 -37.82 -53.17
N ASN A 337 197.57 -39.03 -52.90
CA ASN A 337 198.41 -40.19 -52.57
C ASN A 337 198.85 -41.04 -53.78
N ALA A 338 198.27 -40.84 -54.97
CA ALA A 338 198.61 -41.63 -56.16
C ALA A 338 199.84 -41.14 -56.94
N ALA A 339 200.33 -39.91 -56.70
CA ALA A 339 201.38 -39.27 -57.52
C ALA A 339 202.84 -39.46 -57.02
N ALA A 340 203.10 -40.10 -55.88
CA ALA A 340 204.40 -40.00 -55.20
C ALA A 340 205.27 -41.28 -55.13
N LYS A 341 204.88 -42.45 -55.64
CA LYS A 341 205.69 -43.68 -55.47
C LYS A 341 205.83 -44.53 -56.74
N LYS A 342 207.04 -44.43 -57.32
CA LYS A 342 207.88 -45.49 -57.95
C LYS A 342 208.15 -45.40 -59.47
N LYS A 343 209.23 -44.65 -59.79
CA LYS A 343 210.30 -45.07 -60.72
C LYS A 343 211.26 -46.03 -59.98
N GLY A 344 211.53 -47.20 -60.56
CA GLY A 344 212.76 -47.99 -60.34
C GLY A 344 212.68 -49.37 -59.65
N LYS A 345 212.42 -50.46 -60.40
CA LYS A 345 213.41 -51.50 -60.82
C LYS A 345 212.78 -52.56 -61.77
N LYS A 346 213.63 -53.10 -62.66
CA LYS A 346 213.43 -53.77 -63.97
C LYS A 346 212.87 -55.23 -64.01
N GLY A 347 212.25 -55.57 -65.16
CA GLY A 347 212.33 -56.85 -65.92
C GLY A 347 211.03 -57.69 -65.96
N ALA A 348 210.53 -58.30 -67.05
CA ALA A 348 210.84 -58.35 -68.49
C ALA A 348 209.66 -59.04 -69.26
N SER A 349 209.39 -58.62 -70.53
CA SER A 349 208.59 -59.25 -71.62
C SER A 349 207.09 -59.58 -71.37
N GLY A 350 206.12 -59.42 -72.27
CA GLY A 350 206.04 -58.94 -73.65
C GLY A 350 204.62 -59.16 -74.22
N LYS A 351 204.33 -58.48 -75.35
CA LYS A 351 203.34 -58.78 -76.43
C LYS A 351 201.84 -58.36 -76.31
N LYS A 352 201.55 -57.30 -77.10
CA LYS A 352 200.50 -57.09 -78.15
C LYS A 352 198.99 -57.29 -77.86
N GLY A 353 198.22 -56.33 -78.39
CA GLY A 353 196.80 -56.45 -78.78
C GLY A 353 195.98 -55.32 -78.16
N LYS A 354 195.81 -54.12 -78.76
CA LYS A 354 195.21 -53.73 -80.04
C LYS A 354 193.67 -53.76 -79.99
N LYS A 355 193.09 -52.59 -80.29
CA LYS A 355 191.68 -52.30 -80.59
C LYS A 355 190.71 -52.34 -79.42
#